data_AF-A0A6N6S931-F1
#
_entry.id   AF-A0A6N6S931-F1
#
_cell.length_a   1.000
_cell.length_b   1.000
_cell.length_c   1.000
_cell.angle_alpha   90.00
_cell.angle_beta   90.00
_cell.angle_gamma   90.00
#
_symmetry.space_group_name_H-M   'P 1'
#
loop_
_entity.id
_entity.type
_entity.pdbx_description
1 polymer ?
#
loop_
_entity_poly.entity_id
_entity_poly.type
_entity_poly.pdbx_seq_one_letter_code
_entity_poly.pdbx_strand_id
1 'polypeptide(L)'
;MQALNVTRWPLVFVVLGAGGAAIVLACSTFNLFMFAMANLAFIEREGWEAIRHGALWQLGELGLSGAIALASWLCFKLFEGELIARYRRWAERPR
;
A
#
# COMPACT_ATOMS: atom_id res chain seq x y z
N MET A 1 23.84 -5.03 -7.05
CA MET A 1 22.39 -5.06 -6.74
C MET A 1 22.07 -6.09 -5.65
N GLN A 2 22.67 -5.98 -4.45
CA GLN A 2 22.47 -6.94 -3.34
C GLN A 2 21.29 -6.56 -2.43
N ALA A 3 20.86 -5.29 -2.43
CA ALA A 3 19.82 -4.77 -1.54
C ALA A 3 18.40 -5.33 -1.82
N LEU A 4 18.15 -5.85 -3.03
CA LEU A 4 16.84 -6.38 -3.43
C LEU A 4 16.63 -7.87 -3.07
N ASN A 5 17.64 -8.54 -2.51
CA ASN A 5 17.53 -9.98 -2.24
C ASN A 5 16.98 -10.27 -0.83
N VAL A 6 15.66 -10.11 -0.69
CA VAL A 6 14.89 -10.31 0.55
C VAL A 6 15.10 -11.71 1.16
N THR A 7 15.39 -12.72 0.34
CA THR A 7 15.63 -14.11 0.80
C THR A 7 16.78 -14.24 1.80
N ARG A 8 17.78 -13.35 1.75
CA ARG A 8 18.93 -13.36 2.67
C ARG A 8 18.72 -12.53 3.94
N TRP A 9 17.64 -11.77 4.04
CA TRP A 9 17.43 -10.88 5.17
C TRP A 9 17.05 -11.66 6.44
N PRO A 10 17.49 -11.24 7.63
CA PRO A 10 17.03 -11.85 8.89
C PRO A 10 15.51 -11.78 9.00
N LEU A 11 14.89 -12.81 9.59
CA LEU A 11 13.43 -12.93 9.69
C LEU A 11 12.78 -11.68 10.30
N VAL A 12 13.43 -11.09 11.31
CA VAL A 12 12.95 -9.88 11.99
C VAL A 12 12.80 -8.71 11.01
N PHE A 13 13.75 -8.51 10.09
CA PHE A 13 13.65 -7.45 9.09
C PHE A 13 12.57 -7.71 8.05
N VAL A 14 12.34 -8.97 7.67
CA VAL A 14 11.25 -9.36 6.76
C VAL A 14 9.89 -9.06 7.41
N VAL A 15 9.73 -9.40 8.70
CA VAL A 15 8.49 -9.14 9.46
C VAL A 15 8.28 -7.64 9.68
N LEU A 16 9.31 -6.89 10.08
CA LEU A 16 9.23 -5.44 10.24
C LEU A 16 8.95 -4.73 8.91
N GLY A 17 9.56 -5.19 7.81
CA GLY A 17 9.29 -4.69 6.47
C GLY A 17 7.85 -4.95 6.03
N ALA A 18 7.33 -6.16 6.25
CA ALA A 18 5.94 -6.50 6.00
C ALA A 18 4.98 -5.65 6.83
N GLY A 19 5.25 -5.49 8.13
CA GLY A 19 4.47 -4.66 9.03
C GLY A 19 4.47 -3.19 8.61
N GLY A 20 5.64 -2.63 8.29
CA GLY A 20 5.78 -1.27 7.79
C GLY A 20 4.99 -1.05 6.49
N ALA A 21 5.12 -1.96 5.52
CA ALA A 21 4.37 -1.91 4.27
C ALA A 21 2.85 -1.98 4.50
N ALA A 22 2.40 -2.81 5.45
CA ALA A 22 0.98 -2.90 5.83
C ALA A 22 0.46 -1.62 6.47
N ILE A 23 1.24 -0.97 7.35
CA ILE A 23 0.87 0.32 7.96
C ILE A 23 0.77 1.40 6.89
N VAL A 24 1.76 1.51 6.00
CA VAL A 24 1.74 2.51 4.91
C VAL A 24 0.55 2.26 3.99
N LEU A 25 0.24 1.00 3.67
CA LEU A 25 -0.94 0.63 2.90
C LEU A 25 -2.22 1.07 3.62
N ALA A 26 -2.38 0.76 4.90
CA ALA A 26 -3.55 1.13 5.70
C ALA A 26 -3.76 2.65 5.75
N CYS A 27 -2.69 3.42 6.02
CA CYS A 27 -2.73 4.87 6.00
C CYS A 27 -3.09 5.42 4.61
N SER A 28 -2.52 4.85 3.55
CA SER A 28 -2.78 5.30 2.17
C SER A 28 -4.23 5.01 1.76
N THR A 29 -4.74 3.81 2.06
CA THR A 29 -6.14 3.42 1.80
C THR A 29 -7.12 4.31 2.57
N PHE A 30 -6.82 4.62 3.84
CA PHE A 30 -7.65 5.54 4.63
C PHE A 30 -7.68 6.94 4.00
N ASN A 31 -6.53 7.44 3.56
CA ASN A 31 -6.43 8.74 2.91
C ASN A 31 -7.24 8.77 1.59
N LEU A 32 -7.12 7.72 0.77
CA LEU A 32 -7.94 7.54 -0.44
C LEU A 32 -9.44 7.57 -0.15
N PHE A 33 -9.86 6.86 0.90
CA PHE A 33 -11.27 6.81 1.30
C PHE A 33 -11.78 8.19 1.75
N MET A 34 -11.00 8.90 2.56
CA MET A 34 -11.31 10.27 2.97
C MET A 34 -11.44 11.22 1.78
N PHE A 35 -10.52 11.15 0.81
CA PHE A 35 -10.61 11.94 -0.41
C PHE A 35 -11.82 11.58 -1.27
N ALA A 36 -12.15 10.30 -1.41
CA ALA A 36 -13.33 9.87 -2.16
C ALA A 36 -14.62 10.39 -1.52
N MET A 37 -14.75 10.30 -0.19
CA MET A 37 -15.89 10.81 0.55
C MET A 37 -16.00 12.34 0.49
N ALA A 38 -14.87 13.05 0.59
CA ALA A 38 -14.84 14.50 0.46
C ALA A 38 -15.30 14.94 -0.93
N ASN A 39 -14.84 14.27 -2.00
CA ASN A 39 -15.27 14.55 -3.37
C ASN A 39 -16.76 14.25 -3.59
N LEU A 40 -17.27 13.14 -3.06
CA LEU A 40 -18.70 12.80 -3.15
C LEU A 40 -19.57 13.86 -2.47
N ALA A 41 -19.21 14.27 -1.24
CA ALA A 41 -19.91 15.32 -0.51
C ALA A 41 -19.82 16.69 -1.20
N PHE A 42 -18.72 16.97 -1.91
CA PHE A 42 -18.55 18.21 -2.68
C PHE A 42 -19.41 18.22 -3.95
N ILE A 43 -19.45 17.11 -4.69
CA ILE A 43 -20.29 16.96 -5.89
C ILE A 43 -21.77 17.06 -5.53
N GLU A 44 -22.17 16.48 -4.40
CA GLU A 44 -23.54 16.58 -3.89
C GLU A 44 -23.96 18.03 -3.59
N ARG A 45 -23.04 18.87 -3.08
CA ARG A 45 -23.32 20.25 -2.67
C ARG A 45 -23.20 21.29 -3.78
N GLU A 46 -22.19 21.17 -4.65
CA GLU A 46 -21.77 22.25 -5.56
C GLU A 46 -21.99 21.92 -7.05
N GLY A 47 -22.40 20.70 -7.40
CA GLY A 47 -22.69 20.30 -8.78
C GLY A 47 -21.47 20.32 -9.73
N TRP A 48 -21.73 20.25 -11.04
CA TRP A 48 -20.73 19.99 -12.09
C TRP A 48 -19.66 21.10 -12.26
N GLU A 49 -19.87 22.30 -11.72
CA GLU A 49 -18.90 23.41 -11.81
C GLU A 49 -17.69 23.24 -10.88
N ALA A 50 -17.85 22.63 -9.70
CA ALA A 50 -16.76 22.43 -8.74
C ALA A 50 -15.66 21.48 -9.27
N ILE A 51 -16.06 20.52 -10.11
CA ILE A 51 -15.15 19.57 -10.77
C ILE A 51 -14.16 20.33 -11.68
N ARG A 52 -14.53 21.48 -12.24
CA ARG A 52 -13.70 22.18 -13.21
C ARG A 52 -12.58 23.01 -12.58
N HIS A 53 -12.77 23.49 -11.35
CA HIS A 53 -11.81 24.38 -10.68
C HIS A 53 -10.89 23.67 -9.66
N GLY A 54 -11.32 22.57 -9.05
CA GLY A 54 -10.55 21.85 -8.03
C GLY A 54 -10.07 20.45 -8.41
N ALA A 55 -10.67 19.80 -9.42
CA ALA A 55 -10.48 18.36 -9.61
C ALA A 55 -9.09 17.96 -10.12
N LEU A 56 -8.35 18.84 -10.81
CA LEU A 56 -7.03 18.45 -11.35
C LEU A 56 -6.02 18.19 -10.23
N TRP A 57 -6.04 19.02 -9.17
CA TRP A 57 -5.18 18.84 -8.01
C TRP A 57 -5.60 17.63 -7.17
N GLN A 58 -6.90 17.47 -6.93
CA GLN A 58 -7.45 16.31 -6.24
C GLN A 58 -7.19 14.99 -6.99
N LEU A 59 -7.30 14.97 -8.33
CA LEU A 59 -6.94 13.81 -9.15
C LEU A 59 -5.45 13.49 -9.04
N GLY A 60 -4.59 14.52 -9.00
CA GLY A 60 -3.16 14.34 -8.79
C GLY A 60 -2.85 13.73 -7.42
N GLU A 61 -3.47 14.24 -6.35
CA GLU A 61 -3.27 13.75 -4.98
C GLU A 61 -3.85 12.34 -4.78
N LEU A 62 -5.02 12.07 -5.37
CA LEU A 62 -5.63 10.74 -5.41
C LEU A 62 -4.75 9.74 -6.18
N GLY A 63 -4.25 10.15 -7.35
CA GLY A 63 -3.35 9.33 -8.17
C GLY A 63 -2.04 9.02 -7.45
N LEU A 64 -1.44 10.01 -6.77
CA LEU A 64 -0.23 9.83 -5.98
C LEU A 64 -0.46 8.89 -4.80
N SER A 65 -1.54 9.07 -4.04
CA SER A 65 -1.88 8.17 -2.93
C SER A 65 -2.17 6.75 -3.41
N GLY A 66 -2.79 6.60 -4.59
CA GLY A 66 -3.02 5.32 -5.25
C GLY A 66 -1.72 4.63 -5.66
N ALA A 67 -0.77 5.38 -6.21
CA ALA A 67 0.56 4.86 -6.55
C ALA A 67 1.33 4.41 -5.30
N ILE A 68 1.27 5.19 -4.21
CA ILE A 68 1.89 4.83 -2.92
C ILE A 68 1.23 3.57 -2.32
N ALA A 69 -0.10 3.48 -2.40
CA ALA A 69 -0.83 2.30 -1.94
C ALA A 69 -0.44 1.05 -2.75
N LEU A 70 -0.37 1.14 -4.08
CA LEU A 70 0.06 0.05 -4.95
C LEU A 70 1.50 -0.37 -4.66
N ALA A 71 2.43 0.58 -4.54
CA ALA A 71 3.82 0.29 -4.20
C ALA A 71 3.94 -0.41 -2.84
N SER A 72 3.20 0.07 -1.84
CA SER A 72 3.17 -0.53 -0.50
C SER A 72 2.59 -1.94 -0.52
N TRP A 73 1.52 -2.16 -1.29
CA TRP A 73 0.92 -3.48 -1.48
C TRP A 73 1.89 -4.47 -2.16
N LEU A 74 2.59 -4.03 -3.21
CA LEU A 74 3.61 -4.84 -3.89
C LEU A 74 4.75 -5.21 -2.93
N CYS A 75 5.25 -4.25 -2.13
CA CYS A 75 6.25 -4.52 -1.10
C CYS A 75 5.74 -5.55 -0.07
N PHE A 76 4.51 -5.40 0.41
CA PHE A 76 3.89 -6.36 1.32
C PHE A 76 3.85 -7.76 0.71
N LYS A 77 3.45 -7.90 -0.55
CA LYS A 77 3.38 -9.20 -1.25
C LYS A 77 4.74 -9.87 -1.40
N LEU A 78 5.80 -9.09 -1.62
CA LEU A 78 7.16 -9.61 -1.66
C LEU A 78 7.59 -10.19 -0.30
N PHE A 79 7.31 -9.49 0.79
CA PHE A 79 7.62 -9.98 2.14
C PHE A 79 6.76 -11.18 2.54
N GLU A 80 5.47 -11.16 2.21
CA GLU A 80 4.55 -12.28 2.45
C GLU A 80 5.04 -13.56 1.74
N GLY A 81 5.45 -13.45 0.48
CA GLY A 81 5.99 -14.57 -0.29
C GLY A 81 7.21 -15.21 0.37
N GLU A 82 8.17 -14.42 0.85
CA GLU A 82 9.34 -14.94 1.57
C GLU A 82 8.94 -15.56 2.92
N LEU A 83 7.99 -14.96 3.64
CA LEU A 83 7.52 -15.47 4.92
C LEU A 83 6.86 -16.85 4.77
N ILE A 84 6.00 -17.00 3.76
CA ILE A 84 5.37 -18.28 3.40
C ILE A 84 6.42 -19.31 2.98
N ALA A 85 7.40 -18.91 2.17
CA ALA A 85 8.48 -19.80 1.74
C ALA A 85 9.35 -20.29 2.91
N ARG A 86 9.62 -19.43 3.91
CA ARG A 86 10.31 -19.82 5.15
C ARG A 86 9.46 -20.74 6.01
N TYR A 87 8.18 -20.43 6.16
CA TYR A 87 7.25 -21.26 6.92
C TYR A 87 7.13 -22.67 6.30
N ARG A 88 6.95 -22.77 4.99
CA ARG A 88 6.90 -24.06 4.28
C ARG A 88 8.19 -24.87 4.48
N ARG A 89 9.36 -24.24 4.30
CA ARG A 89 10.67 -24.90 4.55
C ARG A 89 10.82 -25.40 5.98
N TRP A 90 10.25 -24.71 6.97
CA TRP A 90 10.24 -25.17 8.35
C TRP A 90 9.28 -26.34 8.55
N ALA A 91 8.07 -26.26 7.98
CA ALA A 91 7.05 -27.31 8.09
C ALA A 91 7.46 -28.63 7.41
N GLU A 92 8.22 -28.55 6.33
CA GLU A 92 8.73 -29.71 5.57
C GLU A 92 10.01 -30.34 6.17
N ARG A 93 10.58 -29.78 7.25
CA ARG A 93 11.77 -30.38 7.88
C ARG A 93 11.39 -31.74 8.49
N PRO A 94 12.09 -32.82 8.12
CA PRO A 94 11.94 -34.11 8.79
C PRO A 94 12.28 -33.93 10.28
N ARG A 95 11.43 -34.47 11.15
CA ARG A 95 11.66 -34.49 12.60
C ARG A 95 12.82 -35.43 12.96
#